data_AF-A0AAW8KWX9-F1
#
_entry.id   AF-A0AAW8KWX9-F1
#
_cell.length_a   1.000
_cell.length_b   1.000
_cell.length_c   1.000
_cell.angle_alpha   90.00
_cell.angle_beta   90.00
_cell.angle_gamma   90.00
#
_symmetry.space_group_name_H-M   'P 1'
#
loop_
_entity.id
_entity.type
_entity.pdbx_description
1 polymer ?
#
loop_
_entity_poly.entity_id
_entity_poly.type
_entity_poly.pdbx_seq_one_letter_code
_entity_poly.pdbx_strand_id
1 'polypeptide(L)'
;IDNQVLRFSKAGVTDPLKQGLSPFERIEYRYDPDQKKLYRLKYSNLNTSNREQPLSSTLLSQVEQFQIMVLTPQEVIKWPEVNIDPTKPDEFRKLPKGIKMQLTVAGVSYEWIYSLNQGDLSLSKQGDQ
;
A
#
# COMPACT_ATOMS: atom_id res chain seq x y z
N ILE A 1 -5.60 -4.61 -1.94
CA ILE A 1 -5.54 -3.52 -2.96
C ILE A 1 -6.84 -3.60 -3.71
N ASP A 2 -7.54 -2.49 -3.80
CA ASP A 2 -8.74 -2.33 -4.61
C ASP A 2 -8.57 -1.10 -5.51
N ASN A 3 -9.43 -0.94 -6.50
CA ASN A 3 -9.28 0.07 -7.57
C ASN A 3 -9.22 1.54 -7.09
N GLN A 4 -9.58 1.85 -5.84
CA GLN A 4 -9.49 3.19 -5.25
C GLN A 4 -8.71 3.24 -3.93
N VAL A 5 -8.26 2.08 -3.43
CA VAL A 5 -7.57 1.96 -2.14
C VAL A 5 -6.33 1.08 -2.30
N LEU A 6 -5.17 1.69 -2.12
CA LEU A 6 -3.88 0.99 -2.07
C LEU A 6 -3.39 0.95 -0.63
N ARG A 7 -3.41 -0.24 -0.01
CA ARG A 7 -2.89 -0.48 1.35
C ARG A 7 -1.76 -1.49 1.32
N PHE A 8 -0.62 -1.15 1.93
CA PHE A 8 0.55 -2.03 2.00
C PHE A 8 1.41 -1.73 3.23
N SER A 9 2.22 -2.71 3.61
CA SER A 9 3.26 -2.56 4.64
C SER A 9 4.58 -2.22 3.96
N LYS A 10 5.34 -1.28 4.52
CA LYS A 10 6.66 -0.88 4.01
C LYS A 10 7.72 -1.00 5.09
N ALA A 11 8.89 -1.48 4.70
CA ALA A 11 10.11 -1.49 5.51
C ALA A 11 11.01 -0.28 5.20
N GLY A 12 12.03 -0.07 6.04
CA GLY A 12 13.06 0.96 5.85
C GLY A 12 12.68 2.31 6.45
N VAL A 13 11.83 2.32 7.48
CA VAL A 13 11.67 3.49 8.35
C VAL A 13 12.97 3.64 9.12
N THR A 14 13.60 4.80 9.01
CA THR A 14 14.80 5.14 9.77
C THR A 14 14.42 5.91 11.02
N ASP A 15 15.08 5.61 12.13
CA ASP A 15 14.90 6.30 13.41
C ASP A 15 16.21 7.00 13.82
N PRO A 16 16.60 8.07 13.10
CA PRO A 16 17.86 8.78 13.39
C PRO A 16 17.86 9.42 14.79
N LEU A 17 16.66 9.71 15.33
CA LEU A 17 16.48 10.31 16.65
C LEU A 17 16.40 9.25 17.78
N LYS A 18 16.46 7.96 17.47
CA LYS A 18 16.38 6.83 18.42
C LYS A 18 15.15 6.91 19.35
N GLN A 19 14.01 7.26 18.77
CA GLN A 19 12.73 7.39 19.48
C GLN A 19 11.99 6.05 19.65
N GLY A 20 12.57 4.94 19.18
CA GLY A 20 11.96 3.63 19.21
C GLY A 20 10.93 3.43 18.10
N LEU A 21 11.12 4.09 16.95
CA LEU A 21 10.21 3.92 15.81
C LEU A 21 10.36 2.52 15.22
N SER A 22 9.22 1.88 14.93
CA SER A 22 9.20 0.62 14.19
C SER A 22 9.90 0.78 12.84
N PRO A 23 10.77 -0.17 12.42
CA PRO A 23 11.38 -0.15 11.09
C PRO A 23 10.35 -0.42 9.97
N PHE A 24 9.13 -0.78 10.35
CA PHE A 24 8.00 -1.04 9.47
C PHE A 24 6.83 -0.10 9.76
N GLU A 25 6.17 0.35 8.70
CA GLU A 25 4.93 1.14 8.79
C GLU A 25 3.86 0.57 7.85
N ARG A 26 2.60 0.94 8.09
CA ARG A 26 1.52 0.70 7.13
C ARG A 26 1.08 2.00 6.50
N ILE A 27 1.01 1.99 5.18
CA ILE A 27 0.55 3.10 4.36
C ILE A 27 -0.74 2.72 3.64
N GLU A 28 -1.67 3.66 3.58
CA GLU A 28 -2.87 3.58 2.75
C GLU A 28 -2.99 4.84 1.90
N TYR A 29 -3.20 4.66 0.61
CA TYR A 29 -3.67 5.72 -0.27
C TYR A 29 -5.16 5.48 -0.55
N ARG A 30 -5.98 6.51 -0.31
CA ARG A 30 -7.43 6.43 -0.43
C ARG A 30 -7.96 7.62 -1.20
N TYR A 31 -8.63 7.34 -2.31
CA TYR A 31 -9.36 8.35 -3.06
C TYR A 31 -10.71 8.65 -2.42
N ASP A 32 -11.05 9.93 -2.33
CA ASP A 32 -12.34 10.45 -1.91
C ASP A 32 -12.94 11.23 -3.09
N PRO A 33 -13.94 10.66 -3.79
CA PRO A 33 -14.53 11.27 -4.98
C PRO A 33 -15.36 12.52 -4.64
N ASP A 34 -16.00 12.55 -3.47
CA ASP A 34 -16.84 13.68 -3.03
C ASP A 34 -15.98 14.92 -2.79
N GLN A 35 -14.80 14.71 -2.20
CA GLN A 35 -13.84 15.79 -1.96
C GLN A 35 -12.86 16.02 -3.11
N LYS A 36 -12.86 15.17 -4.13
CA LYS A 36 -11.87 15.17 -5.23
C LYS A 36 -10.43 15.17 -4.71
N LYS A 37 -10.15 14.31 -3.73
CA LYS A 37 -8.86 14.26 -3.02
C LYS A 37 -8.31 12.85 -2.95
N LEU A 38 -7.00 12.73 -3.08
CA LEU A 38 -6.26 11.52 -2.75
C LEU A 38 -5.56 11.74 -1.41
N TYR A 39 -5.88 10.92 -0.42
CA TYR A 39 -5.26 10.96 0.90
C TYR A 39 -4.15 9.95 1.02
N ARG A 40 -3.11 10.28 1.79
CA ARG A 40 -2.16 9.32 2.35
C ARG A 40 -2.44 9.19 3.85
N LEU A 41 -2.65 7.96 4.30
CA LEU A 41 -2.84 7.60 5.69
C LEU A 41 -1.62 6.78 6.13
N LYS A 42 -1.03 7.17 7.26
CA LYS A 42 0.10 6.47 7.88
C LYS A 42 -0.30 5.93 9.24
N TYR A 43 0.00 4.65 9.45
CA TYR A 43 -0.17 3.96 10.73
C TYR A 43 1.20 3.62 11.28
N SER A 44 1.39 3.82 12.57
CA SER A 44 2.70 3.68 13.22
C SER A 44 3.07 2.21 13.45
N ASN A 45 2.07 1.33 13.48
CA ASN A 45 2.25 -0.11 13.72
C ASN A 45 1.76 -0.96 12.55
N LEU A 46 2.37 -2.14 12.37
CA LEU A 46 1.88 -3.15 11.41
C LEU A 46 0.64 -3.88 11.90
N ASN A 47 0.41 -3.96 13.21
CA ASN A 47 -0.80 -4.55 13.77
C ASN A 47 -1.70 -3.43 14.24
N THR A 48 -2.45 -2.86 13.30
CA THR A 48 -3.40 -1.79 13.58
C THR A 48 -4.67 -2.42 14.13
N SER A 49 -5.01 -2.13 15.38
CA SER A 49 -6.38 -2.36 15.85
C SER A 49 -7.32 -1.38 15.16
N ASN A 50 -8.62 -1.70 15.05
CA ASN A 50 -9.64 -0.80 14.51
C ASN A 50 -9.77 0.55 15.28
N ARG A 51 -9.03 0.72 16.39
CA ARG A 51 -9.05 1.92 17.23
C ARG A 51 -7.89 2.90 16.95
N GLU A 52 -6.89 2.50 16.18
CA GLU A 52 -5.77 3.40 15.86
C GLU A 52 -6.20 4.44 14.82
N GLN A 53 -6.09 5.72 15.18
CA GLN A 53 -6.36 6.80 14.23
C GLN A 53 -5.08 7.07 13.41
N PRO A 54 -5.12 6.89 12.08
CA PRO A 54 -3.96 7.16 11.24
C PRO A 54 -3.66 8.65 11.16
N LEU A 55 -2.38 8.96 10.98
CA LEU A 55 -1.97 10.29 10.52
C LEU A 55 -2.40 10.45 9.05
N SER A 56 -3.29 11.38 8.79
CA SER A 56 -3.82 11.66 7.47
C SER A 56 -3.19 12.92 6.87
N SER A 57 -2.78 12.85 5.61
CA SER A 57 -2.40 14.02 4.82
C SER A 57 -3.08 13.99 3.45
N THR A 58 -3.40 15.18 2.92
CA THR A 58 -3.84 15.30 1.53
C THR A 58 -2.61 15.16 0.64
N LEU A 59 -2.59 14.16 -0.24
CA LEU A 59 -1.51 13.96 -1.20
C LEU A 59 -1.75 14.77 -2.47
N LEU A 60 -2.97 14.68 -3.01
CA LEU A 60 -3.41 15.43 -4.19
C LEU A 60 -4.79 16.01 -3.95
N SER A 61 -5.06 17.14 -4.58
CA SER A 61 -6.37 17.80 -4.64
C SER A 61 -6.78 17.99 -6.09
N GLN A 62 -8.09 18.21 -6.34
CA GLN A 62 -8.65 18.31 -7.69
C GLN A 62 -8.48 17.02 -8.50
N VAL A 63 -8.52 15.88 -7.83
CA VAL A 63 -8.50 14.56 -8.46
C VAL A 63 -9.90 14.26 -8.99
N GLU A 64 -10.04 14.19 -10.31
CA GLU A 64 -11.30 13.96 -11.00
C GLU A 64 -11.55 12.48 -11.27
N GLN A 65 -10.46 11.76 -11.58
CA GLN A 65 -10.46 10.32 -11.83
C GLN A 65 -9.27 9.70 -11.13
N PHE A 66 -9.45 8.50 -10.57
CA PHE A 66 -8.40 7.73 -9.94
C PHE A 66 -8.71 6.24 -10.05
N GLN A 67 -7.76 5.47 -10.58
CA GLN A 67 -7.87 4.03 -10.71
C GLN A 67 -6.53 3.36 -10.44
N ILE A 68 -6.57 2.30 -9.64
CA ILE A 68 -5.45 1.40 -9.38
C ILE A 68 -5.71 0.09 -10.12
N MET A 69 -4.71 -0.36 -10.87
CA MET A 69 -4.64 -1.69 -11.46
C MET A 69 -3.40 -2.39 -10.94
N VAL A 70 -3.53 -3.69 -10.71
CA VAL A 70 -2.48 -4.57 -10.26
C VAL A 70 -1.97 -5.36 -11.46
N LEU A 71 -0.65 -5.53 -11.54
CA LEU A 71 0.02 -6.17 -12.67
C LEU A 71 0.47 -7.57 -12.26
N THR A 72 -0.24 -8.59 -12.74
CA THR A 72 -0.02 -10.02 -12.44
C THR A 72 0.24 -10.83 -13.71
N PRO A 73 1.10 -10.32 -14.61
CA PRO A 73 0.97 -10.29 -16.07
C PRO A 73 -0.31 -9.77 -16.74
N GLN A 74 -1.48 -9.98 -16.17
CA GLN A 74 -2.72 -9.32 -16.59
C GLN A 74 -2.97 -8.09 -15.72
N GLU A 75 -3.79 -7.17 -16.22
CA GLU A 75 -4.26 -6.03 -15.43
C GLU A 75 -5.53 -6.42 -14.67
N VAL A 76 -5.46 -6.37 -13.34
CA VAL A 76 -6.57 -6.73 -12.46
C VAL A 76 -6.88 -5.61 -11.49
N ILE A 77 -8.15 -5.44 -11.11
CA ILE A 77 -8.60 -4.30 -10.28
C ILE A 77 -8.53 -4.56 -8.77
N LYS A 78 -8.13 -5.77 -8.38
CA LYS A 78 -8.08 -6.22 -7.00
C LYS A 78 -6.90 -7.16 -6.78
N TRP A 79 -6.28 -7.06 -5.62
CA TRP A 79 -5.27 -8.01 -5.16
C TRP A 79 -5.35 -8.19 -3.65
N PRO A 80 -5.28 -9.43 -3.14
CA PRO A 80 -5.24 -10.70 -3.88
C PRO A 80 -6.54 -10.96 -4.65
N GLU A 81 -6.45 -11.68 -5.77
CA GLU A 81 -7.62 -12.00 -6.61
C GLU A 81 -8.51 -13.09 -5.98
N VAL A 82 -7.90 -14.01 -5.21
CA VAL A 82 -8.59 -15.08 -4.51
C VAL A 82 -8.63 -14.81 -3.00
N ASN A 83 -9.64 -15.37 -2.34
CA ASN A 83 -9.63 -15.44 -0.87
C ASN A 83 -8.46 -16.34 -0.46
N ILE A 84 -7.44 -15.74 0.15
CA ILE A 84 -6.28 -16.46 0.66
C ILE A 84 -6.74 -17.34 1.83
N ASP A 85 -6.29 -18.59 1.82
CA ASP A 85 -6.49 -19.51 2.93
C ASP A 85 -5.74 -18.99 4.18
N PRO A 86 -6.43 -18.64 5.28
CA PRO A 86 -5.81 -18.11 6.48
C PRO A 86 -4.80 -19.08 7.13
N THR A 87 -4.86 -20.37 6.79
CA THR A 87 -3.91 -21.38 7.29
C THR A 87 -2.58 -21.39 6.53
N LYS A 88 -2.47 -20.65 5.42
CA LYS A 88 -1.27 -20.56 4.56
C LYS A 88 -0.62 -19.18 4.63
N PRO A 89 0.21 -18.91 5.65
CA PRO A 89 0.80 -17.58 5.87
C PRO A 89 1.68 -17.08 4.71
N ASP A 90 2.25 -17.98 3.92
CA ASP A 90 3.11 -17.63 2.78
C ASP A 90 2.34 -16.99 1.62
N GLU A 91 1.05 -17.30 1.48
CA GLU A 91 0.22 -16.67 0.45
C GLU A 91 -0.05 -15.19 0.76
N PHE A 92 -0.12 -14.81 2.05
CA PHE A 92 -0.25 -13.41 2.48
C PHE A 92 1.02 -12.58 2.25
N ARG A 93 2.16 -13.22 2.02
CA ARG A 93 3.45 -12.54 1.77
C ARG A 93 3.66 -12.20 0.29
N LYS A 94 2.83 -12.75 -0.60
CA LYS A 94 2.97 -12.53 -2.05
C LYS A 94 2.57 -11.10 -2.42
N LEU A 95 3.49 -10.41 -3.08
CA LEU A 95 3.25 -9.11 -3.71
C LEU A 95 2.86 -9.33 -5.18
N PRO A 96 2.07 -8.42 -5.78
CA PRO A 96 1.92 -8.42 -7.22
C PRO A 96 3.20 -7.94 -7.90
N LYS A 97 3.40 -8.20 -9.19
CA LYS A 97 4.64 -7.79 -9.89
C LYS A 97 4.76 -6.29 -10.05
N GLY A 98 3.63 -5.59 -10.09
CA GLY A 98 3.59 -4.15 -10.21
C GLY A 98 2.21 -3.58 -9.95
N ILE A 99 2.14 -2.25 -9.96
CA ILE A 99 0.92 -1.49 -9.84
C ILE A 99 0.95 -0.40 -10.90
N LYS A 100 -0.17 -0.21 -11.59
CA LYS A 100 -0.44 0.93 -12.47
C LYS A 100 -1.49 1.82 -11.81
N MET A 101 -1.22 3.12 -11.78
CA MET A 101 -2.15 4.13 -11.30
C MET A 101 -2.46 5.09 -12.44
N GLN A 102 -3.75 5.26 -12.72
CA GLN A 102 -4.25 6.23 -13.68
C GLN A 102 -5.02 7.29 -12.91
N LEU A 103 -4.72 8.56 -13.17
CA LEU A 103 -5.39 9.67 -12.49
C LEU A 103 -5.54 10.88 -13.40
N THR A 104 -6.64 11.61 -13.22
CA THR A 104 -6.86 12.92 -13.84
C THR A 104 -6.91 13.96 -12.74
N VAL A 105 -6.02 14.95 -12.81
CA VAL A 105 -5.90 16.03 -11.82
C VAL A 105 -6.01 17.36 -12.53
N ALA A 106 -7.01 18.16 -12.17
CA ALA A 106 -7.28 19.47 -12.79
C ALA A 106 -7.32 19.38 -14.33
N GLY A 107 -8.02 18.38 -14.87
CA GLY A 107 -8.11 18.10 -16.31
C GLY A 107 -6.87 17.48 -16.97
N VAL A 108 -5.78 17.23 -16.23
CA VAL A 108 -4.55 16.61 -16.77
C VAL A 108 -4.48 15.14 -16.40
N SER A 109 -4.33 14.27 -17.40
CA SER A 109 -4.23 12.82 -17.19
C SER A 109 -2.78 12.35 -17.02
N TYR A 110 -2.57 11.50 -16.01
CA TYR A 110 -1.30 10.88 -15.67
C TYR A 110 -1.44 9.37 -15.61
N GLU A 111 -0.37 8.68 -15.98
CA GLU A 111 -0.20 7.26 -15.76
C GLU A 111 1.13 7.02 -15.05
N TRP A 112 1.09 6.33 -13.92
CA TRP A 112 2.27 5.91 -13.18
C TRP A 112 2.31 4.39 -13.08
N ILE A 113 3.45 3.81 -13.46
CA ILE A 113 3.68 2.37 -13.41
C ILE A 113 4.87 2.11 -12.48
N TYR A 114 4.64 1.28 -11.47
CA TYR A 114 5.66 0.87 -10.51
C TYR A 114 5.85 -0.64 -10.56
N SER A 115 7.08 -1.08 -10.76
CA SER A 115 7.46 -2.46 -10.47
C SER A 115 7.62 -2.62 -8.95
N LEU A 116 7.10 -3.74 -8.42
CA LEU A 116 7.28 -4.09 -7.02
C LEU A 116 8.36 -5.15 -6.91
N ASN A 117 9.34 -4.89 -6.05
CA ASN A 117 10.38 -5.85 -5.76
C ASN A 117 9.73 -7.09 -5.11
N GLN A 118 9.81 -8.23 -5.81
CA GLN A 118 9.36 -9.53 -5.33
C GLN A 118 10.33 -10.16 -4.33
N GLY A 119 11.39 -9.43 -3.96
CA GLY A 119 12.56 -9.93 -3.26
C GLY A 119 12.18 -10.94 -2.18
N ASP A 120 12.97 -12.02 -2.12
CA ASP A 120 12.93 -13.00 -1.04
C ASP A 120 13.20 -12.26 0.28
N LEU A 121 12.15 -11.67 0.85
CA LEU A 121 12.10 -11.24 2.24
C LEU A 121 12.01 -12.50 3.09
N SER A 122 13.04 -13.34 2.98
CA SER A 122 13.42 -14.25 4.04
C SER A 122 13.81 -13.33 5.20
N LEU A 123 12.82 -13.05 6.06
CA LEU A 123 13.10 -12.66 7.43
C LEU A 123 14.03 -13.76 7.94
N SER A 124 15.33 -13.47 8.05
CA SER A 124 16.30 -14.42 8.56
C SER A 124 15.77 -14.91 9.90
N LYS A 125 15.48 -16.21 9.99
CA LYS A 125 15.33 -16.89 11.27
C LYS A 125 16.72 -16.92 11.89
N GLN A 126 17.15 -15.82 12.47
CA GLN A 126 18.31 -15.80 13.33
C GLN A 126 17.84 -15.31 14.69
N GLY A 127 17.40 -16.30 15.46
CA GLY A 127 16.90 -16.20 16.82
C GLY A 127 16.66 -17.62 17.32
N ASP A 128 17.63 -18.11 18.09
CA ASP A 128 17.64 -19.31 18.94
C ASP A 128 17.81 -20.69 18.27
N GLN A 129 19.10 -21.08 18.11
CA GLN A 129 19.69 -22.21 18.84
C GLN A 129 21.17 -21.94 19.14
#